data_AF-A0A842V1F3-F1
#
_entry.id   AF-A0A842V1F3-F1
#
_cell.length_a   1.000
_cell.length_b   1.000
_cell.length_c   1.000
_cell.angle_alpha   90.00
_cell.angle_beta   90.00
_cell.angle_gamma   90.00
#
_symmetry.space_group_name_H-M   'P 1'
#
loop_
_entity.id
_entity.type
_entity.pdbx_description
1 polymer ?
#
loop_
_entity_poly.entity_id
_entity_poly.type
_entity_poly.pdbx_seq_one_letter_code
_entity_poly.pdbx_strand_id
1 'polypeptide(L)'
;MKITKKEVKEGKLLAAMSYLMITGLIIMLTEKKNKFVRLHAMQGTALLIVFLLLRVLTALVPLWLLGLNFWINVLIGITVAYLSVKAAQGEQVKVPLIYELGDWLVKTFNL
;
A
#
# COMPACT_ATOMS: atom_id res chain seq x y z
N MET A 1 10.96 -13.39 0.02
CA MET A 1 11.10 -13.21 -1.45
C MET A 1 12.47 -12.60 -1.75
N LYS A 2 13.32 -13.27 -2.54
CA LYS A 2 14.63 -12.71 -2.93
C LYS A 2 14.44 -11.78 -4.13
N ILE A 3 14.59 -10.47 -3.90
CA ILE A 3 14.49 -9.41 -4.91
C ILE A 3 15.88 -9.05 -5.44
N THR A 4 16.00 -8.91 -6.75
CA THR A 4 17.26 -8.59 -7.43
C THR A 4 17.45 -7.07 -7.63
N LYS A 5 18.70 -6.61 -7.80
CA LYS A 5 18.99 -5.20 -8.16
C LYS A 5 18.32 -4.79 -9.47
N LYS A 6 18.18 -5.72 -10.42
CA LYS A 6 17.50 -5.49 -11.70
C LYS A 6 16.02 -5.17 -11.49
N GLU A 7 15.31 -6.00 -10.71
CA GLU A 7 13.90 -5.79 -10.38
C GLU A 7 13.65 -4.46 -9.67
N VAL A 8 14.55 -4.04 -8.77
CA VAL A 8 14.49 -2.73 -8.12
C VAL A 8 14.67 -1.61 -9.14
N LYS A 9 15.73 -1.67 -9.96
CA LYS A 9 16.05 -0.62 -10.95
C LYS A 9 14.91 -0.40 -11.95
N GLU A 10 14.34 -1.49 -12.47
CA GLU A 10 13.27 -1.46 -13.46
C GLU A 10 11.90 -1.14 -12.83
N GLY A 11 11.68 -1.56 -11.58
CA GLY A 11 10.37 -1.52 -10.92
C GLY A 11 10.10 -0.31 -10.03
N LYS A 12 11.13 0.47 -9.65
CA LYS A 12 11.00 1.51 -8.61
C LYS A 12 9.90 2.55 -8.84
N LEU A 13 9.68 2.95 -10.10
CA LEU A 13 8.62 3.92 -10.42
C LEU A 13 7.24 3.30 -10.23
N LEU A 14 7.03 2.09 -10.77
CA LEU A 14 5.75 1.40 -10.69
C LEU A 14 5.43 0.99 -9.24
N ALA A 15 6.44 0.61 -8.46
CA ALA A 15 6.34 0.35 -7.04
C ALA A 15 5.98 1.61 -6.22
N ALA A 16 6.50 2.78 -6.57
CA ALA A 16 6.08 4.03 -5.93
C ALA A 16 4.63 4.37 -6.27
N MET A 17 4.25 4.21 -7.54
CA MET A 17 2.89 4.46 -8.01
C MET A 17 1.88 3.53 -7.36
N SER A 18 2.25 2.33 -6.92
CA SER A 18 1.33 1.37 -6.32
C SER A 18 0.78 1.79 -4.95
N TYR A 19 1.28 2.87 -4.35
CA TYR A 19 0.71 3.44 -3.14
C TYR A 19 -0.37 4.50 -3.42
N LEU A 20 -0.58 4.88 -4.68
CA LEU A 20 -1.52 5.93 -5.08
C LEU A 20 -2.95 5.39 -5.23
N MET A 21 -3.56 5.04 -4.10
CA MET A 21 -4.95 4.56 -4.03
C MET A 21 -5.19 3.35 -4.94
N ILE A 22 -6.11 3.47 -5.92
CA ILE A 22 -6.58 2.38 -6.78
C ILE A 22 -5.48 1.79 -7.67
N THR A 23 -4.41 2.56 -7.95
CA THR A 23 -3.27 2.06 -8.73
C THR A 23 -2.60 0.87 -8.07
N GLY A 24 -2.59 0.79 -6.74
CA GLY A 24 -2.05 -0.36 -6.02
C GLY A 24 -2.71 -1.67 -6.43
N LEU A 25 -4.05 -1.66 -6.47
CA LEU A 25 -4.85 -2.81 -6.89
C LEU A 25 -4.60 -3.15 -8.37
N ILE A 26 -4.64 -2.14 -9.24
CA ILE A 26 -4.41 -2.34 -10.69
C ILE A 26 -3.03 -2.95 -10.92
N ILE A 27 -1.99 -2.41 -10.28
CA ILE A 27 -0.61 -2.89 -10.42
C ILE A 27 -0.46 -4.30 -9.83
N MET A 28 -1.09 -4.59 -8.69
CA MET A 28 -1.06 -5.94 -8.09
C MET A 28 -1.70 -7.00 -9.03
N LEU A 29 -2.77 -6.62 -9.71
CA LEU A 29 -3.49 -7.48 -10.65
C LEU A 29 -2.77 -7.65 -11.99
N THR A 30 -2.04 -6.65 -12.45
CA THR A 30 -1.38 -6.65 -13.77
C THR A 30 0.08 -7.09 -13.73
N GLU A 31 0.84 -6.71 -12.70
CA GLU A 31 2.25 -7.06 -12.56
C GLU A 31 2.45 -8.37 -11.78
N LYS A 32 2.93 -9.40 -12.47
CA LYS A 32 3.13 -10.76 -11.93
C LYS A 32 4.59 -11.20 -11.86
N LYS A 33 5.50 -10.49 -12.51
CA LYS A 33 6.89 -10.93 -12.71
C LYS A 33 7.85 -10.20 -11.79
N ASN A 34 7.73 -8.88 -11.68
CA ASN A 34 8.67 -8.08 -10.90
C ASN A 34 8.36 -8.16 -9.40
N LYS A 35 9.18 -8.91 -8.66
CA LYS A 35 9.00 -9.14 -7.22
C LYS A 35 9.03 -7.84 -6.40
N PHE A 36 9.85 -6.86 -6.79
CA PHE A 36 9.90 -5.57 -6.11
C PHE A 36 8.56 -4.83 -6.24
N VAL A 37 8.02 -4.75 -7.46
CA VAL A 37 6.71 -4.14 -7.70
C VAL A 37 5.60 -4.90 -6.98
N ARG A 38 5.60 -6.25 -7.02
CA ARG A 38 4.58 -7.06 -6.34
C ARG A 38 4.54 -6.79 -4.84
N LEU A 39 5.69 -6.65 -4.19
CA LEU A 39 5.79 -6.33 -2.76
C LEU A 39 5.11 -5.00 -2.44
N HIS A 40 5.39 -3.96 -3.20
CA HIS A 40 4.80 -2.64 -2.97
C HIS A 40 3.33 -2.58 -3.39
N ALA A 41 2.93 -3.32 -4.42
CA ALA A 41 1.56 -3.35 -4.90
C ALA A 41 0.61 -4.10 -3.96
N MET A 42 1.04 -5.21 -3.35
CA MET A 42 0.24 -5.87 -2.31
C MET A 42 0.07 -4.95 -1.09
N GLN A 43 1.14 -4.27 -0.66
CA GLN A 43 1.10 -3.36 0.50
C GLN A 43 0.26 -2.11 0.20
N GLY A 44 0.37 -1.55 -1.00
CA GLY A 44 -0.45 -0.43 -1.45
C GLY A 44 -1.94 -0.79 -1.57
N THR A 45 -2.25 -2.00 -2.05
CA THR A 45 -3.64 -2.50 -2.07
C THR A 45 -4.18 -2.69 -0.66
N ALA A 46 -3.40 -3.25 0.25
CA ALA A 46 -3.77 -3.38 1.65
C ALA A 46 -4.05 -2.01 2.30
N LEU A 47 -3.22 -0.99 2.02
CA LEU A 47 -3.46 0.39 2.48
C LEU A 47 -4.75 0.98 1.92
N LEU A 48 -5.06 0.75 0.65
CA LEU A 48 -6.33 1.17 0.06
C LEU A 48 -7.51 0.54 0.80
N ILE A 49 -7.46 -0.77 1.07
CA ILE A 49 -8.53 -1.48 1.79
C ILE A 49 -8.68 -0.92 3.21
N VAL A 50 -7.59 -0.75 3.95
CA VAL A 50 -7.61 -0.16 5.29
C VAL A 50 -8.19 1.26 5.25
N PHE A 51 -7.79 2.07 4.27
CA PHE A 51 -8.33 3.41 4.09
C PHE A 51 -9.85 3.38 3.85
N LEU A 52 -10.34 2.53 2.94
CA LEU A 52 -11.77 2.40 2.67
C LEU A 52 -12.56 1.92 3.89
N LEU A 53 -12.03 0.94 4.64
CA LEU A 53 -12.64 0.48 5.89
C LEU A 53 -12.73 1.60 6.91
N LEU A 54 -11.65 2.37 7.09
CA LEU A 54 -11.66 3.53 7.99
C LEU A 54 -12.68 4.58 7.54
N ARG A 55 -12.86 4.81 6.23
CA ARG A 55 -13.90 5.73 5.74
C ARG A 55 -15.31 5.27 6.12
N VAL A 56 -15.61 3.99 5.94
CA VAL A 56 -16.89 3.41 6.37
C VAL A 56 -17.07 3.56 7.88
N LEU A 57 -16.04 3.22 8.67
CA LEU A 57 -16.11 3.33 10.13
C LEU A 57 -16.31 4.78 10.58
N THR A 58 -15.55 5.73 10.04
CA THR A 58 -15.65 7.15 10.43
C THR A 58 -16.99 7.79 10.07
N ALA A 59 -17.70 7.28 9.06
CA ALA A 59 -19.04 7.74 8.71
C ALA A 59 -20.08 7.39 9.79
N LEU A 60 -19.80 6.40 10.65
CA LEU A 60 -20.67 5.95 11.74
C LEU A 60 -20.35 6.66 13.07
N VAL A 61 -19.30 7.48 13.11
CA VAL A 61 -18.79 8.09 14.34
C VAL A 61 -19.51 9.42 14.64
N PRO A 62 -19.84 9.73 15.91
CA PRO A 62 -20.41 11.02 16.31
C PRO A 62 -19.56 12.25 15.95
N LEU A 63 -20.22 13.39 15.71
CA LEU A 63 -19.61 14.67 15.30
C LEU A 63 -18.47 15.17 16.20
N TRP A 64 -18.51 14.88 17.50
CA TRP A 64 -17.48 15.35 18.45
C TRP A 64 -16.12 14.62 18.29
N LEU A 65 -16.07 13.52 17.53
CA LEU A 65 -14.84 12.79 17.20
C LEU A 65 -14.27 13.17 15.82
N LEU A 66 -14.82 14.19 15.14
CA LEU A 66 -14.33 14.63 13.83
C LEU A 66 -12.86 15.09 13.85
N GLY A 67 -12.37 15.63 14.98
CA GLY A 67 -10.96 15.99 15.14
C GLY A 67 -10.02 14.79 15.02
N LEU A 68 -10.45 13.61 15.49
CA LEU A 68 -9.68 12.37 15.37
C LEU A 68 -9.60 11.91 13.91
N ASN A 69 -10.69 12.05 13.15
CA ASN A 69 -10.72 11.71 11.73
C ASN A 69 -9.70 12.53 10.91
N PHE A 70 -9.50 13.82 11.23
CA PHE A 70 -8.48 14.64 10.58
C PHE A 70 -7.08 14.04 10.75
N TRP A 71 -6.69 13.74 11.99
CA TRP A 71 -5.36 13.19 12.29
C TRP A 71 -5.12 11.80 11.70
N ILE A 72 -6.14 10.94 11.67
CA ILE A 72 -6.06 9.64 10.99
C ILE A 72 -5.74 9.84 9.50
N ASN A 73 -6.41 10.78 8.83
CA ASN A 73 -6.16 11.05 7.42
C ASN A 73 -4.76 11.61 7.16
N VAL A 74 -4.28 12.50 8.03
CA VAL A 74 -2.91 13.02 7.96
C VAL A 74 -1.90 11.89 8.12
N LEU A 75 -2.09 11.00 9.10
CA LEU A 75 -1.21 9.86 9.32
C LEU A 75 -1.16 8.92 8.12
N ILE A 76 -2.31 8.60 7.51
CA ILE A 76 -2.37 7.77 6.31
C ILE A 76 -1.67 8.46 5.14
N GLY A 77 -1.92 9.76 4.93
CA GLY A 77 -1.28 10.54 3.88
C GLY A 77 0.24 10.56 4.00
N ILE A 78 0.77 10.80 5.20
CA ILE A 78 2.20 10.74 5.49
C ILE A 78 2.74 9.33 5.25
N THR A 79 2.04 8.29 5.69
CA THR A 79 2.46 6.89 5.49
C THR A 79 2.56 6.55 4.01
N VAL A 80 1.53 6.88 3.22
CA VAL A 80 1.49 6.65 1.77
C VAL A 80 2.62 7.42 1.08
N ALA A 81 2.82 8.70 1.42
CA ALA A 81 3.88 9.53 0.84
C ALA A 81 5.27 8.96 1.17
N TYR A 82 5.52 8.62 2.44
CA TYR A 82 6.77 8.02 2.89
C TYR A 82 7.07 6.72 2.15
N LEU A 83 6.11 5.81 2.07
CA LEU A 83 6.29 4.52 1.40
C LEU A 83 6.48 4.67 -0.12
N SER A 84 5.80 5.63 -0.74
CA SER A 84 5.98 5.98 -2.16
C SER A 84 7.40 6.46 -2.43
N VAL A 85 7.91 7.38 -1.62
CA VAL A 85 9.28 7.91 -1.73
C VAL A 85 10.30 6.79 -1.51
N LYS A 86 10.09 5.95 -0.50
CA LYS A 86 10.99 4.82 -0.21
C LYS A 86 11.03 3.79 -1.33
N ALA A 87 9.88 3.48 -1.94
CA ALA A 87 9.84 2.62 -3.12
C ALA A 87 10.56 3.27 -4.32
N ALA A 88 10.41 4.58 -4.53
CA ALA A 88 11.13 5.31 -5.58
C ALA A 88 12.65 5.33 -5.35
N GLN A 89 13.10 5.28 -4.09
CA GLN A 89 14.50 5.12 -3.68
C GLN A 89 15.00 3.66 -3.78
N GLY A 90 14.11 2.70 -4.08
CA GLY A 90 14.44 1.28 -4.20
C GLY A 90 14.49 0.53 -2.86
N GLU A 91 13.95 1.12 -1.79
CA GLU A 91 13.92 0.53 -0.45
C GLU A 91 12.68 -0.35 -0.24
N GLN A 92 12.87 -1.51 0.38
CA GLN A 92 11.80 -2.47 0.67
C GLN A 92 11.22 -2.27 2.06
N VAL A 93 10.65 -1.09 2.31
CA VAL A 93 10.04 -0.80 3.61
C VAL A 93 8.71 -1.56 3.74
N LYS A 94 8.67 -2.50 4.69
CA LYS A 94 7.48 -3.27 5.03
C LYS A 94 6.85 -2.73 6.30
N VAL A 95 5.58 -2.34 6.23
CA VAL A 95 4.79 -2.03 7.41
C VAL A 95 4.17 -3.34 7.88
N PRO A 96 4.57 -3.93 9.03
CA PRO A 96 4.28 -5.34 9.35
C PRO A 96 2.83 -5.77 9.14
N LEU A 97 1.87 -5.11 9.79
CA LEU A 97 0.44 -5.47 9.70
C LEU A 97 -0.15 -5.28 8.30
N ILE A 98 0.26 -4.21 7.61
CA ILE A 98 -0.23 -3.91 6.25
C ILE A 98 0.36 -4.89 5.24
N TYR A 99 1.64 -5.24 5.42
CA TYR A 99 2.32 -6.24 4.61
C TYR A 99 1.68 -7.62 4.79
N GLU A 100 1.41 -8.02 6.03
CA GLU A 100 0.73 -9.28 6.36
C GLU A 100 -0.68 -9.33 5.76
N LEU A 101 -1.44 -8.23 5.83
CA LEU A 101 -2.74 -8.13 5.17
C LEU A 101 -2.63 -8.29 3.64
N GLY A 102 -1.66 -7.62 3.01
CA GLY A 102 -1.40 -7.73 1.58
C GLY A 102 -1.00 -9.15 1.15
N ASP A 103 -0.12 -9.79 1.91
CA ASP A 103 0.31 -11.17 1.67
C ASP A 103 -0.84 -12.17 1.86
N TRP A 104 -1.68 -11.96 2.87
CA TRP A 104 -2.90 -12.74 3.09
C TRP A 104 -3.90 -12.60 1.93
N LEU A 105 -4.13 -11.38 1.42
CA LEU A 105 -5.00 -11.14 0.27
C LEU A 105 -4.51 -11.90 -0.96
N VAL A 106 -3.20 -11.78 -1.24
CA VAL A 106 -2.56 -12.46 -2.38
C VAL A 106 -2.74 -13.98 -2.29
N LYS A 107 -2.53 -14.57 -1.11
CA LYS A 107 -2.68 -16.02 -0.89
C LYS A 107 -4.13 -16.48 -0.96
N THR A 108 -5.05 -15.74 -0.34
CA THR A 108 -6.47 -16.11 -0.23
C THR A 108 -7.17 -16.07 -1.58
N PHE A 109 -6.86 -15.07 -2.40
CA PHE A 109 -7.49 -14.88 -3.71
C PHE A 109 -6.63 -15.41 -4.87
N ASN A 110 -5.50 -16.04 -4.58
CA ASN A 110 -4.56 -16.59 -5.57
C ASN A 110 -4.13 -15.54 -6.64
N LEU A 111 -3.69 -14.36 -6.17
CA LEU A 111 -3.40 -13.18 -7.01
C LEU A 111 -1.93 -12.99 -7.42
#